data_AF-A0A9W6WRJ9-F1
#
_entry.id   AF-A0A9W6WRJ9-F1
#
_cell.length_a   1.000
_cell.length_b   1.000
_cell.length_c   1.000
_cell.angle_alpha   90.00
_cell.angle_beta   90.00
_cell.angle_gamma   90.00
#
_symmetry.space_group_name_H-M   'P 1'
#
loop_
_entity.id
_entity.type
_entity.pdbx_description
1 polymer ?
#
loop_
_entity_poly.entity_id
_entity_poly.type
_entity_poly.pdbx_seq_one_letter_code
_entity_poly.pdbx_strand_id
1 'polypeptide(L)'
;MYRNKQSLLPVQYYNKLPKECNVDVAIILEPVIATAGTILATLAVLKTWGVPKIKIVSAIASKQGLQEVCARNPDVEIFLAAIDDGLSEVRSTSRAELARMYSFKMFRRRACF
;
A
#
# COMPACT_ATOMS: atom_id res chain seq x y z
N MET A 1 -1.47 4.55 11.10
CA MET A 1 -1.45 5.74 10.21
C MET A 1 -2.88 6.14 9.87
N TYR A 2 -3.19 7.43 9.76
CA TYR A 2 -4.43 7.90 9.12
C TYR A 2 -4.10 8.91 8.02
N ARG A 3 -5.05 9.17 7.12
CA ARG A 3 -4.86 10.11 6.01
C ARG A 3 -5.51 11.44 6.32
N ASN A 4 -4.74 12.53 6.27
CA ASN A 4 -5.30 13.86 6.42
C ASN A 4 -6.25 14.17 5.25
N LYS A 5 -7.44 14.72 5.52
CA LYS A 5 -8.49 14.93 4.51
C LYS A 5 -8.16 16.03 3.49
N GLN A 6 -7.29 16.98 3.84
CA GLN A 6 -6.93 18.10 2.97
C GLN A 6 -5.62 17.81 2.23
N SER A 7 -4.56 17.44 2.95
CA SER A 7 -3.24 17.22 2.34
C SER A 7 -3.09 15.84 1.70
N LEU A 8 -3.98 14.89 2.04
CA LEU A 8 -3.90 13.48 1.64
C LEU A 8 -2.60 12.79 2.07
N LEU A 9 -1.83 13.41 2.97
CA LEU A 9 -0.59 12.86 3.51
C LEU A 9 -0.87 11.90 4.68
N PRO A 10 -0.02 10.88 4.85
CA PRO A 10 -0.09 9.99 6.00
C PRO A 10 0.34 10.72 7.28
N VAL A 11 -0.42 10.53 8.35
CA VAL A 11 -0.10 11.02 9.70
C VAL A 11 -0.06 9.84 10.66
N GLN A 12 1.03 9.75 11.43
CA GLN A 12 1.18 8.74 12.47
C GLN A 12 0.39 9.17 13.71
N TYR A 13 -0.69 8.46 14.01
CA TYR A 13 -1.49 8.69 15.22
C TYR A 13 -1.13 7.76 16.37
N TYR A 14 -0.68 6.54 16.06
CA TYR A 14 -0.39 5.50 17.05
C TYR A 14 0.66 4.55 16.50
N ASN A 15 1.59 4.16 17.37
CA ASN A 15 2.58 3.12 17.12
C ASN A 15 2.86 2.42 18.45
N LYS A 16 2.69 1.10 18.47
CA LYS A 16 2.91 0.24 19.66
C LYS A 16 3.93 -0.86 19.40
N LEU A 17 4.88 -0.60 18.50
CA LEU A 17 6.00 -1.51 18.30
C LEU A 17 6.78 -1.63 19.62
N PRO A 18 7.25 -2.84 19.98
CA PRO A 18 8.19 -3.02 21.09
C PRO A 18 9.42 -2.12 20.93
N LYS A 19 10.08 -1.79 22.05
CA LYS A 19 11.30 -0.96 22.02
C LYS A 19 12.42 -1.58 21.19
N GLU A 20 12.51 -2.91 21.22
CA GLU A 20 13.50 -3.71 20.50
C GLU A 20 12.82 -4.58 19.45
N CYS A 21 13.42 -4.69 18.26
CA CYS A 21 12.90 -5.54 17.19
C CYS A 21 13.41 -6.98 17.34
N ASN A 22 12.61 -7.83 17.97
CA ASN A 22 12.92 -9.24 18.21
C ASN A 22 12.15 -10.18 17.28
N VAL A 23 11.83 -9.73 16.06
CA VAL A 23 11.10 -10.49 15.05
C VAL A 23 11.82 -10.46 13.71
N ASP A 24 11.72 -11.56 12.96
CA ASP A 24 12.40 -11.69 11.66
C ASP A 24 11.59 -11.11 10.50
N VAL A 25 10.26 -11.04 10.63
CA VAL A 25 9.36 -10.64 9.55
C VAL A 25 8.27 -9.73 10.07
N ALA A 26 8.11 -8.57 9.44
CA ALA A 26 6.92 -7.74 9.60
C ALA A 26 6.01 -7.89 8.38
N ILE A 27 4.70 -8.02 8.63
CA ILE A 27 3.68 -8.07 7.59
C ILE A 27 2.80 -6.84 7.71
N ILE A 28 2.81 -6.01 6.66
CA ILE A 28 1.89 -4.87 6.54
C ILE A 28 0.60 -5.38 5.88
N LEU A 29 -0.53 -5.19 6.57
CA LEU A 29 -1.85 -5.48 6.04
C LEU A 29 -2.52 -4.16 5.64
N GLU A 30 -2.73 -3.96 4.35
CA GLU A 30 -3.33 -2.74 3.81
C GLU A 30 -4.38 -3.12 2.77
N PRO A 31 -5.68 -2.80 2.94
CA PRO A 31 -6.70 -3.20 1.98
C PRO A 31 -6.45 -2.64 0.57
N VAL A 32 -5.97 -1.39 0.45
CA VAL A 32 -5.80 -0.70 -0.84
C VAL A 32 -4.49 0.08 -0.90
N ILE A 33 -3.65 -0.20 -1.89
CA ILE A 33 -2.48 0.63 -2.21
C ILE A 33 -2.85 1.63 -3.31
N ALA A 34 -3.35 2.81 -2.91
CA ALA A 34 -3.73 3.86 -3.86
C ALA A 34 -2.52 4.66 -4.37
N THR A 35 -2.09 5.69 -3.61
CA THR A 35 -0.93 6.55 -3.94
C THR A 35 0.34 6.12 -3.22
N ALA A 36 0.38 4.92 -2.63
CA ALA A 36 1.46 4.40 -1.78
C ALA A 36 1.82 5.17 -0.49
N GLY A 37 1.32 6.39 -0.27
CA GLY A 37 1.76 7.25 0.84
C GLY A 37 1.75 6.58 2.22
N THR A 38 0.64 5.91 2.59
CA THR A 38 0.53 5.19 3.87
C THR A 38 1.53 4.04 3.98
N ILE A 39 1.68 3.25 2.91
CA ILE A 39 2.62 2.13 2.86
C ILE A 39 4.06 2.63 3.01
N LEU A 40 4.45 3.66 2.26
CA LEU A 40 5.81 4.22 2.32
C LEU A 40 6.14 4.77 3.71
N ALA A 41 5.21 5.48 4.35
CA ALA A 41 5.40 5.96 5.71
C ALA A 41 5.52 4.80 6.70
N THR A 42 4.75 3.73 6.53
CA THR A 42 4.81 2.54 7.39
C THR A 42 6.10 1.75 7.19
N LEU A 43 6.56 1.62 5.95
CA LEU A 43 7.85 1.01 5.61
C LEU A 43 9.01 1.75 6.26
N ALA A 44 9.02 3.09 6.20
CA ALA A 44 10.03 3.90 6.86
C ALA A 44 10.08 3.60 8.37
N VAL A 45 8.93 3.55 9.04
CA VAL A 45 8.85 3.21 10.47
C VAL A 45 9.41 1.81 10.76
N LEU A 46 9.03 0.79 9.98
CA LEU A 46 9.48 -0.59 10.20
C LEU A 46 10.98 -0.77 9.90
N LYS A 47 11.49 -0.12 8.84
CA LYS A 47 12.92 -0.12 8.53
C LYS A 47 13.73 0.56 9.63
N THR A 48 13.26 1.69 10.16
CA THR A 48 13.87 2.34 11.33
C THR A 48 13.78 1.48 12.59
N TRP A 49 12.69 0.74 12.77
CA TRP A 49 12.54 -0.19 13.89
C TRP A 49 13.53 -1.37 13.81
N GLY A 50 14.03 -1.69 12.61
CA GLY A 50 15.13 -2.64 12.41
C GLY A 50 14.69 -4.05 12.03
N VAL A 51 13.44 -4.25 11.60
CA VAL A 51 12.99 -5.57 11.14
C VAL A 51 13.71 -5.98 9.85
N PRO A 52 14.26 -7.21 9.75
CA PRO A 52 15.12 -7.55 8.62
C PRO A 52 14.34 -7.88 7.35
N LYS A 53 13.07 -8.31 7.44
CA LYS A 53 12.23 -8.60 6.28
C LYS A 53 10.85 -7.99 6.43
N ILE A 54 10.36 -7.38 5.35
CA ILE A 54 9.01 -6.80 5.30
C ILE A 54 8.24 -7.39 4.13
N LYS A 55 6.99 -7.75 4.39
CA LYS A 55 6.03 -8.20 3.37
C LYS A 55 4.78 -7.31 3.42
N ILE A 56 4.23 -6.99 2.26
CA ILE A 56 2.96 -6.26 2.13
C ILE A 56 1.92 -7.22 1.59
N VAL A 57 0.76 -7.27 2.25
CA VAL A 57 -0.42 -7.99 1.76
C VAL A 57 -1.54 -6.99 1.54
N SER A 58 -2.06 -6.96 0.33
CA SER A 58 -3.15 -6.07 -0.05
C SER A 58 -4.12 -6.72 -1.02
N ALA A 59 -5.38 -6.28 -0.99
CA ALA A 59 -6.38 -6.78 -1.93
C ALA A 59 -6.16 -6.18 -3.33
N ILE A 60 -5.86 -4.88 -3.40
CA ILE A 60 -5.75 -4.16 -4.66
C ILE A 60 -4.72 -3.02 -4.58
N ALA A 61 -4.00 -2.81 -5.67
CA ALA A 61 -3.12 -1.65 -5.84
C ALA A 61 -3.40 -0.95 -7.17
N SER A 62 -3.29 0.38 -7.21
CA SER A 62 -3.19 1.07 -8.49
C SER A 62 -1.81 0.81 -9.11
N LYS A 63 -1.69 0.80 -10.44
CA LYS A 63 -0.40 0.70 -11.14
C LYS A 63 0.61 1.74 -10.62
N GLN A 64 0.17 3.00 -10.50
CA GLN A 64 1.01 4.09 -9.99
C GLN A 64 1.48 3.83 -8.56
N GLY A 65 0.57 3.41 -7.67
CA GLY A 65 0.89 3.12 -6.28
C GLY A 65 1.89 1.96 -6.16
N LEU A 66 1.69 0.89 -6.93
CA LEU A 66 2.59 -0.25 -6.95
C LEU A 66 4.00 0.14 -7.43
N GLN A 67 4.08 0.88 -8.54
CA GLN A 67 5.35 1.40 -9.08
C GLN A 67 6.11 2.23 -8.05
N GLU A 68 5.41 3.10 -7.31
CA GLU A 68 6.01 3.96 -6.29
C GLU A 68 6.60 3.14 -5.12
N VAL A 69 5.90 2.10 -4.67
CA VAL A 69 6.41 1.21 -3.60
C VAL A 69 7.64 0.45 -4.09
N CYS A 70 7.56 -0.18 -5.27
CA CYS A 70 8.64 -0.98 -5.84
C CYS A 70 9.89 -0.14 -6.12
N ALA A 71 9.74 1.06 -6.67
CA ALA A 71 10.87 1.94 -6.98
C ALA A 71 11.64 2.38 -5.72
N ARG A 72 10.92 2.65 -4.62
CA ARG A 72 11.54 3.12 -3.37
C ARG A 72 11.98 2.00 -2.44
N ASN A 73 11.39 0.81 -2.57
CA ASN A 73 11.61 -0.32 -1.67
C ASN A 73 11.66 -1.64 -2.46
N PRO A 74 12.65 -1.82 -3.35
CA PRO A 74 12.77 -3.02 -4.19
C PRO A 74 13.01 -4.30 -3.37
N ASP A 75 13.44 -4.15 -2.12
CA ASP A 75 13.67 -5.22 -1.14
C ASP A 75 12.39 -5.81 -0.53
N VAL A 76 11.23 -5.18 -0.72
CA VAL A 76 9.97 -5.57 -0.08
C VAL A 76 9.16 -6.51 -0.96
N GLU A 77 8.71 -7.63 -0.40
CA GLU A 77 7.79 -8.54 -1.09
C GLU A 77 6.35 -8.03 -1.00
N ILE A 78 5.67 -7.93 -2.15
CA ILE A 78 4.28 -7.46 -2.24
C ILE A 78 3.38 -8.57 -2.77
N PHE A 79 2.33 -8.88 -2.01
CA PHE A 79 1.28 -9.84 -2.35
C PHE A 79 -0.03 -9.08 -2.63
N LEU A 80 -0.52 -9.20 -3.85
CA LEU A 80 -1.71 -8.51 -4.35
C LEU A 80 -2.70 -9.48 -4.98
N ALA A 81 -3.99 -9.26 -4.76
CA ALA A 81 -5.03 -10.02 -5.46
C ALA A 81 -5.39 -9.41 -6.83
N ALA A 82 -5.35 -8.07 -6.93
CA ALA A 82 -5.64 -7.34 -8.16
C ALA A 82 -4.75 -6.09 -8.33
N ILE A 83 -4.58 -5.65 -9.57
CA ILE A 83 -3.94 -4.39 -9.94
C ILE A 83 -4.95 -3.60 -10.77
N ASP A 84 -5.20 -2.36 -10.37
CA ASP A 84 -6.09 -1.41 -11.06
C ASP A 84 -5.29 -0.47 -11.97
N ASP A 85 -5.90 0.04 -13.03
CA ASP A 85 -5.21 0.82 -14.07
C ASP A 85 -4.72 2.18 -13.56
N GLY A 86 -5.39 2.78 -12.58
CA GLY A 86 -5.02 4.09 -12.07
C GLY A 86 -5.91 4.58 -10.94
N LEU A 87 -5.83 5.87 -10.68
CA LEU A 87 -6.65 6.56 -9.69
C LEU A 87 -7.59 7.52 -10.41
N SER A 88 -8.81 7.65 -9.90
CA SER A 88 -9.75 8.69 -10.33
C SER A 88 -9.50 10.00 -9.58
N GLU A 89 -10.09 11.09 -10.08
CA GLU A 89 -10.13 12.35 -9.32
C GLU A 89 -10.97 12.23 -8.05
N VAL A 90 -10.72 13.11 -7.08
CA VAL A 90 -11.29 13.06 -5.73
C VAL A 90 -12.76 13.54 -5.68
N ARG A 91 -13.46 13.71 -6.82
CA ARG A 91 -14.85 14.23 -6.83
C ARG A 91 -15.78 13.48 -7.80
N SER A 92 -16.87 12.98 -7.20
CA SER A 92 -18.20 12.63 -7.77
C SER A 92 -18.25 11.82 -9.06
N THR A 93 -17.85 10.55 -9.00
CA THR A 93 -18.33 9.57 -9.99
C THR A 93 -19.82 9.29 -9.72
N SER A 94 -20.67 9.50 -10.72
CA SER A 94 -22.10 9.19 -10.60
C SER A 94 -22.31 7.67 -10.49
N ARG A 95 -23.41 7.21 -9.87
CA ARG A 95 -23.71 5.77 -9.70
C ARG A 95 -23.67 4.95 -11.01
N ALA A 96 -23.83 5.60 -12.16
CA ALA A 96 -23.83 4.96 -13.48
C ALA A 96 -22.41 4.61 -14.00
N GLU A 97 -21.39 5.37 -13.62
CA GLU A 97 -20.01 5.14 -14.07
C GLU A 97 -19.33 4.01 -13.28
N LEU A 98 -19.74 3.78 -12.03
CA LEU A 98 -19.26 2.68 -11.18
C LEU A 98 -19.45 1.31 -11.83
N ALA A 99 -20.54 1.09 -12.57
CA ALA A 99 -20.87 -0.20 -13.16
C ALA A 99 -19.94 -0.63 -14.32
N ARG A 100 -19.25 0.32 -14.97
CA ARG A 100 -18.31 0.02 -16.08
C ARG A 100 -16.89 -0.29 -15.60
N MET A 101 -16.56 0.03 -14.35
CA MET A 101 -15.19 -0.04 -13.83
C MET A 101 -14.81 -1.43 -13.26
N TYR A 102 -15.78 -2.27 -12.91
CA TYR A 102 -15.56 -3.51 -12.13
C TYR A 102 -15.15 -4.76 -12.94
N SER A 103 -14.47 -4.63 -14.08
CA SER A 103 -13.95 -5.80 -14.81
C SER A 103 -12.60 -6.24 -14.23
N PHE A 104 -12.63 -6.96 -13.11
CA PHE A 104 -11.44 -7.46 -12.42
C PHE A 104 -10.73 -8.58 -13.21
N LYS A 105 -9.44 -8.40 -13.49
CA LYS A 105 -8.51 -9.49 -13.85
C LYS A 105 -7.64 -9.82 -12.64
N MET A 106 -7.85 -11.01 -12.08
CA MET A 106 -7.01 -11.59 -11.04
C MET A 106 -5.65 -11.93 -11.63
N PHE A 107 -4.57 -11.32 -11.14
CA PHE A 107 -3.21 -11.60 -11.59
C PHE A 107 -2.38 -12.12 -10.41
N ARG A 108 -1.97 -13.38 -10.49
CA ARG A 108 -1.12 -14.01 -9.48
C ARG A 108 0.34 -13.91 -9.93
N ARG A 109 1.07 -12.86 -9.53
CA ARG A 109 2.53 -12.75 -9.73
C ARG A 109 3.23 -12.05 -8.56
N ARG A 110 4.47 -12.44 -8.26
CA ARG A 110 5.42 -11.61 -7.48
C ARG A 110 5.56 -10.28 -8.22
N ALA A 111 5.34 -9.16 -7.54
CA ALA A 111 5.09 -7.87 -8.18
C ALA A 111 6.31 -6.93 -8.26
N CYS A 112 7.52 -7.41 -7.98
CA CYS A 112 8.74 -6.70 -8.39
C CYS A 112 9.23 -7.32 -9.70
N PHE A 113 9.01 -6.61 -10.81
CA PHE A 113 9.67 -6.79 -12.11
C PHE A 113 10.58 -5.60 -12.36
#